data_AF-A0A4P7H6X4-F1
#
_entry.id   AF-A0A4P7H6X4-F1
#
_cell.length_a   1.000
_cell.length_b   1.000
_cell.length_c   1.000
_cell.angle_alpha   90.00
_cell.angle_beta   90.00
_cell.angle_gamma   90.00
#
_symmetry.space_group_name_H-M   'P 1'
#
loop_
_entity.id
_entity.type
_entity.pdbx_description
1 polymer ?
#
loop_
_entity_poly.entity_id
_entity_poly.type
_entity_poly.pdbx_seq_one_letter_code
_entity_poly.pdbx_strand_id
1 'polypeptide(L)'
;MSCSARRVRQGPDPKTDAGKRPVSIPPHLRPYLVEHQEKWSGKTWLFVGRDGERMRGNAIYQAFVRARDRVGVAVTFHDLRHTGQTLAASTGATLADLKKRLGHSSSAAAMRYMHAVDGRDKEVAAELSKLAARGDAAGLPRTILVQH
;
A
#
# COMPACT_ATOMS: atom_id res chain seq x y z
N MET A 1 -1.51 -24.65 4.30
CA MET A 1 -2.58 -24.00 5.08
C MET A 1 -3.27 -22.95 4.22
N SER A 2 -4.42 -23.30 3.63
CA SER A 2 -5.22 -22.39 2.81
C SER A 2 -6.00 -21.44 3.72
N CYS A 3 -5.56 -20.18 3.79
CA CYS A 3 -6.33 -19.14 4.46
C CYS A 3 -7.43 -18.69 3.51
N SER A 4 -8.66 -19.16 3.74
CA SER A 4 -9.84 -18.63 3.05
C SER A 4 -9.99 -17.15 3.41
N ALA A 5 -9.62 -16.28 2.48
CA ALA A 5 -9.77 -14.84 2.65
C ALA A 5 -11.27 -14.52 2.63
N ARG A 6 -11.87 -14.30 3.81
CA ARG A 6 -13.23 -13.76 3.90
C ARG A 6 -13.23 -12.41 3.16
N ARG A 7 -14.00 -12.31 2.08
CA ARG A 7 -14.13 -11.06 1.32
C ARG A 7 -15.03 -10.11 2.09
N VAL A 8 -14.41 -9.16 2.79
CA VAL A 8 -15.12 -8.11 3.54
C VAL A 8 -15.18 -6.84 2.69
N ARG A 9 -16.34 -6.17 2.62
CA ARG A 9 -16.48 -4.91 1.89
C ARG A 9 -15.92 -3.73 2.70
N GLN A 10 -15.44 -2.70 2.01
CA GLN A 10 -14.90 -1.46 2.59
C GLN A 10 -15.62 -0.19 2.12
N GLY A 11 -16.41 -0.24 1.04
CA GLY A 11 -17.22 0.90 0.59
C GLY A 11 -18.26 0.55 -0.48
N PRO A 12 -19.05 1.54 -0.93
CA PRO A 12 -19.89 1.40 -2.12
C PRO A 12 -19.01 1.22 -3.36
N ASP A 13 -19.58 0.67 -4.43
CA ASP A 13 -18.85 0.49 -5.67
C ASP A 13 -18.36 1.86 -6.20
N PRO A 14 -17.06 2.00 -6.53
CA PRO A 14 -16.54 3.26 -7.03
C PRO A 14 -17.21 3.63 -8.35
N LYS A 15 -17.28 4.94 -8.62
CA LYS A 15 -17.84 5.50 -9.86
C LYS A 15 -17.12 5.02 -11.13
N THR A 16 -15.91 4.46 -11.00
CA THR A 16 -15.11 3.93 -12.10
C THR A 16 -14.43 2.63 -11.69
N ASP A 17 -14.22 1.74 -12.66
CA ASP A 17 -13.50 0.47 -12.44
C ASP A 17 -12.08 0.68 -11.92
N ALA A 18 -11.44 1.80 -12.28
CA ALA A 18 -10.14 2.21 -11.73
C ALA A 18 -10.13 2.36 -10.20
N GLY A 19 -11.30 2.54 -9.57
CA GLY A 19 -11.44 2.58 -8.12
C GLY A 19 -11.34 1.22 -7.44
N LYS A 20 -11.60 0.11 -8.15
CA LYS A 20 -11.43 -1.26 -7.65
C LYS A 20 -10.05 -1.75 -8.05
N ARG A 21 -9.18 -2.00 -7.08
CA ARG A 21 -7.84 -2.51 -7.38
C ARG A 21 -7.35 -3.54 -6.38
N PRO A 22 -6.77 -4.65 -6.86
CA PRO A 22 -6.05 -5.55 -5.98
C PRO A 22 -4.77 -4.86 -5.50
N VAL A 23 -4.59 -4.83 -4.18
CA VAL A 23 -3.36 -4.35 -3.55
C VAL A 23 -2.80 -5.48 -2.70
N SER A 24 -1.57 -5.87 -2.98
CA SER A 24 -0.85 -6.84 -2.14
C SER A 24 -0.55 -6.20 -0.80
N ILE A 25 -1.02 -6.86 0.27
CA ILE A 25 -0.80 -6.43 1.65
C ILE A 25 0.56 -7.00 2.10
N PRO A 26 1.46 -6.17 2.66
CA PRO A 26 2.71 -6.65 3.24
C PRO A 26 2.46 -7.76 4.27
N PRO A 27 3.20 -8.89 4.22
CA PRO A 27 2.93 -10.05 5.09
C PRO A 27 2.93 -9.74 6.59
N HIS A 28 3.76 -8.80 7.04
CA HIS A 28 3.84 -8.38 8.44
C HIS A 28 2.58 -7.66 8.93
N LEU A 29 1.72 -7.14 8.04
CA LEU A 29 0.44 -6.53 8.41
C LEU A 29 -0.69 -7.56 8.59
N ARG A 30 -0.50 -8.78 8.08
CA ARG A 30 -1.54 -9.82 8.11
C ARG A 30 -2.02 -10.18 9.51
N PRO A 31 -1.16 -10.35 10.54
CA PRO A 31 -1.62 -10.68 11.88
C PRO A 31 -2.60 -9.65 12.44
N TYR A 32 -2.31 -8.35 12.27
CA TYR A 32 -3.18 -7.26 12.72
C TYR A 32 -4.54 -7.26 12.02
N LEU A 33 -4.59 -7.59 10.73
CA LEU A 33 -5.85 -7.68 9.98
C LEU A 33 -6.69 -8.89 10.36
N VAL A 34 -6.05 -10.00 10.73
CA VAL A 34 -6.74 -11.21 11.22
C VAL A 34 -7.32 -10.94 12.60
N GLU A 35 -6.49 -10.42 13.52
CA GLU A 35 -6.94 -10.04 14.86
C GLU A 35 -8.12 -9.04 14.79
N HIS A 36 -8.03 -8.03 13.91
CA HIS A 36 -9.12 -7.09 13.73
C HIS A 36 -10.39 -7.74 13.20
N GLN A 37 -10.26 -8.68 12.25
CA GLN A 37 -11.41 -9.41 11.75
C GLN A 37 -12.11 -10.22 12.83
N GLU A 38 -11.35 -10.88 13.70
CA GLU A 38 -11.89 -11.73 14.75
C GLU A 38 -12.54 -10.93 15.88
N LYS A 39 -11.94 -9.79 16.26
CA LYS A 39 -12.36 -9.03 17.44
C LYS A 39 -13.36 -7.90 17.14
N TRP A 40 -13.24 -7.24 15.99
CA TRP A 40 -13.91 -5.95 15.75
C TRP A 40 -14.61 -5.83 14.39
N SER A 41 -14.52 -6.81 13.50
CA SER A 41 -15.22 -6.74 12.21
C SER A 41 -16.65 -7.26 12.27
N GLY A 42 -17.50 -6.73 11.39
CA GLY A 42 -18.84 -7.27 11.17
C GLY A 42 -18.85 -8.39 10.13
N LYS A 43 -20.03 -8.97 9.89
CA LYS A 43 -20.19 -10.03 8.86
C LYS A 43 -19.82 -9.53 7.46
N THR A 44 -20.12 -8.28 7.15
CA THR A 44 -20.00 -7.68 5.80
C THR A 44 -18.91 -6.62 5.71
N TRP A 45 -18.67 -5.85 6.78
CA TRP A 45 -17.77 -4.69 6.77
C TRP A 45 -16.60 -4.88 7.74
N LEU A 46 -15.39 -4.47 7.32
CA LEU A 46 -14.20 -4.63 8.17
C LEU A 46 -14.23 -3.66 9.36
N PHE A 47 -14.71 -2.45 9.12
CA PHE A 47 -14.88 -1.43 10.15
C PHE A 47 -16.36 -1.20 10.40
N VAL A 48 -16.83 -1.51 11.61
CA VAL A 48 -18.22 -1.38 12.02
C VAL A 48 -18.41 -0.52 13.26
N GLY A 49 -19.57 0.12 13.37
CA GLY A 49 -20.02 0.78 14.59
C GLY A 49 -20.45 -0.24 15.65
N ARG A 50 -20.91 0.27 16.81
CA ARG A 50 -21.46 -0.57 17.89
C ARG A 50 -22.74 -1.30 17.49
N ASP A 51 -23.43 -0.76 16.49
CA ASP A 51 -24.62 -1.32 15.84
C ASP A 51 -24.28 -2.44 14.83
N GLY A 52 -23.00 -2.71 14.58
CA GLY A 52 -22.57 -3.70 13.58
C GLY A 52 -22.66 -3.20 12.13
N GLU A 53 -23.09 -1.96 11.92
CA GLU A 53 -23.22 -1.33 10.61
C GLU A 53 -21.93 -0.65 10.17
N ARG A 54 -21.84 -0.31 8.88
CA ARG A 54 -20.63 0.31 8.31
C ARG A 54 -20.22 1.56 9.08
N MET A 55 -18.99 1.57 9.60
CA MET A 55 -18.44 2.74 10.28
C MET A 55 -18.35 3.93 9.31
N ARG A 56 -18.76 5.12 9.77
CA ARG A 56 -18.63 6.36 8.99
C ARG A 56 -17.16 6.79 8.89
N GLY A 57 -16.77 7.36 7.75
CA GLY A 57 -15.39 7.81 7.52
C GLY A 57 -14.88 8.80 8.58
N ASN A 58 -15.75 9.72 9.06
CA ASN A 58 -15.38 10.64 10.13
C ASN A 58 -15.07 9.93 11.46
N ALA A 59 -15.72 8.80 11.77
CA ALA A 59 -15.43 8.06 13.00
C ALA A 59 -14.02 7.43 12.96
N ILE A 60 -13.59 6.93 11.81
CA ILE A 60 -12.22 6.44 11.59
C ILE A 60 -11.22 7.60 11.72
N TYR A 61 -11.51 8.74 11.10
CA TYR A 61 -10.67 9.93 11.21
C TYR A 61 -10.49 10.38 12.68
N GLN A 62 -11.58 10.45 13.45
CA GLN A 62 -11.52 10.81 14.87
C GLN A 62 -10.78 9.77 15.72
N ALA A 63 -10.89 8.47 15.39
CA ALA A 63 -10.08 7.43 16.03
C ALA A 63 -8.58 7.62 15.76
N PHE A 64 -8.21 7.97 14.52
CA PHE A 64 -6.85 8.31 14.17
C PHE A 64 -6.35 9.55 14.91
N VAL A 65 -7.13 10.64 14.96
CA VAL A 65 -6.74 11.86 15.69
C VAL A 65 -6.43 11.53 17.15
N ARG A 66 -7.30 10.76 17.83
CA ARG A 66 -7.03 10.32 19.20
C ARG A 66 -5.76 9.48 19.34
N ALA A 67 -5.50 8.57 18.40
CA ALA A 67 -4.30 7.74 18.42
C ALA A 67 -3.03 8.57 18.20
N ARG A 68 -3.09 9.49 17.24
CA ARG A 68 -2.02 10.43 16.91
C ARG A 68 -1.67 11.33 18.10
N ASP A 69 -2.69 11.92 18.72
CA ASP A 69 -2.49 12.85 19.83
C ASP A 69 -1.89 12.14 21.06
N ARG A 70 -2.23 10.86 21.28
CA ARG A 70 -1.60 10.03 22.34
C ARG A 70 -0.13 9.74 22.09
N VAL A 71 0.27 9.62 20.82
CA VAL A 71 1.67 9.35 20.43
C VAL A 71 2.47 10.66 20.29
N GLY A 72 1.80 11.81 20.22
CA GLY A 72 2.44 13.13 20.17
C GLY A 72 3.03 13.48 18.81
N VAL A 73 2.48 12.95 17.71
CA VAL A 73 2.99 13.20 16.35
C VAL A 73 2.07 14.11 15.54
N ALA A 74 2.60 15.11 14.85
CA ALA A 74 1.80 16.06 14.06
C ALA A 74 1.65 15.59 12.60
N VAL A 75 0.82 14.56 12.36
CA VAL A 75 0.54 14.04 11.02
C VAL A 75 -0.95 14.00 10.71
N THR A 76 -1.33 14.20 9.46
CA THR A 76 -2.72 14.02 8.99
C THR A 76 -2.95 12.57 8.56
N PHE A 77 -4.23 12.20 8.41
CA PHE A 77 -4.57 10.87 7.89
C PHE A 77 -4.05 10.67 6.45
N HIS A 78 -3.95 11.75 5.67
CA HIS A 78 -3.46 11.70 4.30
C HIS A 78 -1.93 11.51 4.24
N ASP A 79 -1.19 11.97 5.25
CA ASP A 79 0.26 11.79 5.33
C ASP A 79 0.64 10.32 5.46
N LEU A 80 -0.22 9.48 6.05
CA LEU A 80 -0.03 8.02 6.06
C LEU A 80 0.00 7.45 4.64
N ARG A 81 -0.85 7.98 3.74
CA ARG A 81 -0.86 7.58 2.34
C ARG A 81 0.41 8.08 1.64
N HIS A 82 0.83 9.32 1.86
CA HIS A 82 2.08 9.83 1.29
C HIS A 82 3.30 9.03 1.75
N THR A 83 3.36 8.68 3.03
CA THR A 83 4.42 7.87 3.63
C THR A 83 4.48 6.50 2.97
N GLY A 84 3.34 5.79 2.87
CA GLY A 84 3.31 4.47 2.23
C GLY A 84 3.73 4.48 0.75
N GLN A 85 3.49 5.57 0.04
CA GLN A 85 3.87 5.70 -1.37
C GLN A 85 5.35 6.07 -1.55
N THR A 86 5.88 6.91 -0.66
CA THR A 86 7.31 7.23 -0.62
C THR A 86 8.12 5.99 -0.25
N LEU A 87 7.67 5.20 0.72
CA LEU A 87 8.29 3.92 1.07
C LEU A 87 8.20 2.89 -0.07
N ALA A 88 7.10 2.86 -0.82
CA ALA A 88 7.02 1.99 -2.00
C ALA A 88 8.04 2.41 -3.07
N ALA A 89 8.19 3.71 -3.32
CA ALA A 89 9.23 4.22 -4.22
C ALA A 89 10.63 3.84 -3.71
N SER A 90 10.87 3.92 -2.40
CA SER A 90 12.15 3.55 -1.79
C SER A 90 12.45 2.05 -1.82
N THR A 91 11.48 1.17 -2.12
CA THR A 91 11.75 -0.26 -2.37
C THR A 91 12.12 -0.55 -3.83
N GLY A 92 12.26 0.48 -4.67
CA GLY A 92 12.53 0.31 -6.10
C GLY A 92 11.27 0.05 -6.94
N ALA A 93 10.09 0.40 -6.43
CA ALA A 93 8.86 0.30 -7.23
C ALA A 93 8.95 1.19 -8.47
N THR A 94 8.48 0.70 -9.60
CA THR A 94 8.46 1.47 -10.84
C THR A 94 7.36 2.53 -10.83
N LEU A 95 7.41 3.48 -11.77
CA LEU A 95 6.33 4.45 -11.99
C LEU A 95 4.99 3.73 -12.26
N ALA A 96 5.01 2.63 -13.00
CA ALA A 96 3.82 1.82 -13.29
C ALA A 96 3.25 1.18 -12.01
N ASP A 97 4.12 0.63 -11.14
CA ASP A 97 3.71 0.06 -9.85
C ASP A 97 3.08 1.12 -8.95
N LEU A 98 3.68 2.31 -8.87
CA LEU A 98 3.15 3.42 -8.09
C LEU A 98 1.79 3.89 -8.63
N LYS A 99 1.64 4.06 -9.94
CA LYS A 99 0.35 4.41 -10.56
C LYS A 99 -0.71 3.35 -10.28
N LYS A 100 -0.37 2.06 -10.38
CA LYS A 100 -1.28 0.96 -10.05
C LYS A 100 -1.71 1.02 -8.59
N ARG A 101 -0.78 1.23 -7.64
CA ARG A 101 -1.10 1.37 -6.21
C ARG A 101 -1.93 2.62 -5.89
N LEU A 102 -1.70 3.72 -6.60
CA LEU A 102 -2.44 4.97 -6.44
C LEU A 102 -3.85 4.92 -7.04
N GLY A 103 -4.10 4.00 -7.99
CA GLY A 103 -5.37 3.87 -8.71
C GLY A 103 -5.40 4.68 -10.01
N HIS A 104 -4.40 4.49 -10.87
CA HIS A 104 -4.22 5.20 -12.14
C HIS A 104 -4.16 6.73 -11.99
N SER A 105 -3.56 7.21 -10.90
CA SER A 105 -3.22 8.63 -10.78
C SER A 105 -2.36 9.09 -11.97
N SER A 106 -2.38 10.38 -12.26
CA SER A 106 -1.53 10.95 -13.29
C SER A 106 -0.06 10.57 -13.08
N SER A 107 0.69 10.43 -14.17
CA SER A 107 2.14 10.18 -14.09
C SER A 107 2.84 11.26 -13.26
N ALA A 108 2.41 12.52 -13.40
CA ALA A 108 2.89 13.63 -12.58
C ALA A 108 2.67 13.40 -11.07
N ALA A 109 1.53 12.84 -10.65
CA ALA A 109 1.28 12.55 -9.24
C ALA A 109 2.17 11.41 -8.71
N ALA A 110 2.45 10.39 -9.54
CA ALA A 110 3.32 9.28 -9.16
C ALA A 110 4.80 9.68 -9.14
N MET A 111 5.23 10.54 -10.07
CA MET A 111 6.60 11.08 -10.14
C MET A 111 7.00 11.83 -8.88
N ARG A 112 6.07 12.50 -8.19
CA ARG A 112 6.36 13.17 -6.90
C ARG A 112 6.99 12.23 -5.87
N TYR A 113 6.60 10.95 -5.86
CA TYR A 113 7.14 9.97 -4.92
C TYR A 113 8.46 9.36 -5.41
N MET A 114 8.65 9.24 -6.73
CA MET A 114 9.93 8.83 -7.31
C MET A 114 11.02 9.86 -7.01
N HIS A 115 10.72 11.15 -7.21
CA HIS A 115 11.66 12.23 -6.91
C HIS A 115 12.03 12.33 -5.43
N ALA A 116 11.12 11.96 -4.53
CA ALA A 116 11.40 11.93 -3.10
C ALA A 116 12.49 10.91 -2.71
N VAL A 117 12.86 9.99 -3.62
CA VAL A 117 13.90 8.98 -3.42
C VAL A 117 15.05 9.12 -4.42
N ASP A 118 15.16 10.27 -5.11
CA ASP A 118 16.29 10.57 -6.00
C ASP A 118 17.61 10.58 -5.20
N GLY A 119 18.70 10.08 -5.80
CA GLY A 119 20.03 9.99 -5.16
C GLY A 119 20.46 8.59 -4.70
N ARG A 120 19.68 7.55 -5.03
CA ARG A 120 19.98 6.14 -4.70
C ARG A 120 20.90 5.42 -5.67
N ASP A 121 21.65 6.15 -6.50
CA ASP A 121 22.53 5.58 -7.52
C ASP A 121 23.52 4.54 -6.94
N LYS A 122 24.09 4.84 -5.77
CA LYS A 122 24.96 3.90 -5.03
C LYS A 122 24.26 2.61 -4.61
N GLU A 123 23.00 2.68 -4.21
CA GLU A 123 22.22 1.51 -3.82
C GLU A 123 21.79 0.69 -5.05
N VAL A 124 21.46 1.36 -6.15
CA VAL A 124 21.22 0.71 -7.44
C VAL A 124 22.47 -0.02 -7.90
N ALA A 125 23.64 0.62 -7.86
CA ALA A 125 24.92 -0.01 -8.18
C ALA A 125 25.20 -1.23 -7.29
N ALA A 126 24.93 -1.14 -5.97
CA ALA A 126 25.10 -2.25 -5.04
C ALA A 126 24.16 -3.43 -5.33
N GLU A 127 22.89 -3.16 -5.66
CA GLU A 127 21.94 -4.21 -6.06
C GLU A 127 22.31 -4.84 -7.41
N LEU A 128 22.80 -4.05 -8.38
CA LEU A 128 23.34 -4.57 -9.63
C LEU A 128 24.54 -5.50 -9.39
N SER A 129 25.45 -5.15 -8.48
CA SER A 129 26.55 -6.04 -8.07
C SER A 129 26.04 -7.34 -7.43
N LYS A 130 24.99 -7.27 -6.59
CA LYS A 130 24.36 -8.47 -6.02
C LYS A 130 23.67 -9.34 -7.06
N LEU A 131 23.12 -8.77 -8.13
CA LEU A 131 22.54 -9.54 -9.24
C LEU A 131 23.64 -10.21 -10.07
N ALA A 132 24.71 -9.49 -10.39
CA ALA A 132 25.85 -10.02 -11.14
C ALA A 132 26.58 -11.14 -10.38
N ALA A 133 26.77 -10.98 -9.06
CA ALA A 133 27.43 -11.97 -8.22
C ALA A 133 26.69 -13.31 -8.11
N ARG A 134 25.39 -13.35 -8.42
CA ARG A 134 24.60 -14.59 -8.40
C ARG A 134 24.90 -15.51 -9.58
N GLY A 135 25.61 -15.04 -10.61
CA GLY A 135 26.14 -15.88 -11.71
C GLY A 135 25.10 -16.63 -12.54
N ASP A 136 23.81 -16.39 -12.33
CA ASP A 136 22.70 -17.12 -12.94
C ASP A 136 21.78 -16.15 -13.69
N ALA A 137 21.94 -16.13 -15.02
CA ALA A 137 21.09 -15.35 -15.92
C ALA A 137 19.62 -15.77 -15.87
N ALA A 138 19.28 -16.97 -15.35
CA ALA A 138 17.91 -17.41 -15.18
C ALA A 138 17.18 -16.71 -14.01
N GLY A 139 17.92 -16.06 -13.11
CA GLY A 139 17.39 -15.25 -12.02
C GLY A 139 17.09 -13.79 -12.38
N LEU A 140 17.44 -13.35 -13.59
CA LEU A 140 17.10 -12.03 -14.09
C LEU A 140 15.59 -11.94 -14.38
N PRO A 141 14.96 -10.76 -14.21
CA PRO A 141 13.58 -10.58 -14.62
C PRO A 141 13.44 -10.91 -16.11
N ARG A 142 12.63 -11.92 -16.43
CA ARG A 142 12.45 -12.47 -17.79
C ARG A 142 11.87 -11.48 -18.82
N THR A 143 11.62 -10.24 -18.43
CA THR A 143 10.92 -9.25 -19.25
C THR A 143 11.47 -7.86 -18.94
N ILE A 144 12.69 -7.58 -19.38
CA ILE A 144 13.13 -6.20 -19.60
C ILE A 144 12.63 -5.82 -20.99
N LEU A 145 11.37 -5.41 -21.10
CA LEU A 145 10.88 -4.76 -22.31
C LEU A 145 11.33 -3.30 -22.25
N VAL A 146 12.44 -3.00 -22.92
CA VAL A 146 12.79 -1.62 -23.26
C VAL A 146 11.86 -1.21 -24.40
N GLN A 147 10.73 -0.57 -24.07
CA GLN A 147 9.94 0.10 -25.09
C GLN A 147 10.65 1.41 -25.43
N HIS A 148 11.19 1.48 -26.65
CA HIS A 148 11.66 2.73 -27.28
C HIS A 148 10.46 3.63 -27.63
#